data_AF-A0A069D4R7-F1
#
_entry.id   AF-A0A069D4R7-F1
#
_cell.length_a   1.000
_cell.length_b   1.000
_cell.length_c   1.000
_cell.angle_alpha   90.00
_cell.angle_beta   90.00
_cell.angle_gamma   90.00
#
_symmetry.space_group_name_H-M   'P 1'
#
loop_
_entity.id
_entity.type
_entity.pdbx_description
1 polymer ?
#
loop_
_entity_poly.entity_id
_entity_poly.type
_entity_poly.pdbx_seq_one_letter_code
_entity_poly.pdbx_strand_id
1 'polypeptide(L)' 'MIMIEKKGINRIKVVLAEQGKTNRWLAGSIGKNEATVSRWCSNKAQPLYELGGMWLRLTTSERL' A
#
# COMPACT_ATOMS: atom_id res chain seq x y z
N MET A 1 -24.06 20.93 1.12
CA MET A 1 -22.92 20.71 0.21
C MET A 1 -21.91 19.85 0.96
N ILE A 2 -21.96 18.53 0.76
CA ILE A 2 -21.05 17.62 1.47
C ILE A 2 -19.71 17.73 0.75
N MET A 3 -18.73 18.37 1.38
CA MET A 3 -17.36 18.36 0.89
C MET A 3 -16.85 16.93 1.07
N ILE A 4 -17.04 16.10 0.05
CA ILE A 4 -16.34 14.82 -0.06
C ILE A 4 -14.88 15.20 -0.23
N GLU A 5 -14.18 15.26 0.89
CA GLU A 5 -12.74 15.45 0.95
C GLU A 5 -12.15 14.32 0.11
N LYS A 6 -11.75 14.63 -1.13
CA LYS A 6 -10.98 13.74 -2.01
C LYS A 6 -9.60 13.57 -1.37
N LYS A 7 -9.53 12.93 -0.20
CA LYS A 7 -8.27 12.47 0.39
C LYS A 7 -7.66 11.59 -0.67
N GLY A 8 -6.57 12.07 -1.28
CA GLY A 8 -5.91 11.41 -2.40
C GLY A 8 -5.84 9.92 -2.14
N ILE A 9 -6.51 9.15 -3.01
CA ILE A 9 -6.66 7.71 -2.85
C ILE A 9 -5.26 7.13 -2.74
N ASN A 10 -4.99 6.50 -1.60
CA ASN A 10 -3.69 5.93 -1.33
C ASN A 10 -3.51 4.69 -2.21
N ARG A 11 -2.56 4.74 -3.15
CA ARG A 11 -2.30 3.65 -4.11
C ARG A 11 -2.05 2.31 -3.43
N ILE A 12 -1.49 2.30 -2.20
CA ILE A 12 -1.28 1.06 -1.44
C ILE A 12 -2.62 0.43 -1.07
N LYS A 13 -3.58 1.22 -0.58
CA LYS A 13 -4.91 0.70 -0.26
C LYS A 13 -5.62 0.16 -1.50
N VAL A 14 -5.43 0.79 -2.65
CA VAL A 14 -5.99 0.33 -3.92
C VAL A 14 -5.39 -1.02 -4.30
N VAL A 15 -4.06 -1.11 -4.38
CA VAL A 15 -3.38 -2.36 -4.73
C VAL A 15 -3.68 -3.49 -3.75
N LEU A 16 -3.75 -3.20 -2.44
CA LEU A 16 -4.12 -4.18 -1.43
C LEU A 16 -5.58 -4.65 -1.60
N ALA A 17 -6.50 -3.73 -1.89
CA ALA A 17 -7.90 -4.08 -2.14
C ALA A 17 -8.07 -4.87 -3.45
N GLU A 18 -7.38 -4.48 -4.52
CA GLU A 18 -7.36 -5.19 -5.80
C GLU A 18 -6.86 -6.63 -5.66
N GLN A 19 -5.88 -6.86 -4.78
CA GLN A 19 -5.31 -8.19 -4.54
C GLN A 19 -5.96 -8.95 -3.36
N GLY A 20 -6.97 -8.38 -2.70
CA GLY A 20 -7.57 -8.96 -1.51
C GLY A 20 -6.59 -9.16 -0.34
N LYS A 21 -5.51 -8.38 -0.29
CA LYS A 21 -4.46 -8.47 0.75
C LYS A 21 -4.74 -7.48 1.88
N THR A 22 -4.30 -7.83 3.09
CA THR A 22 -4.43 -6.97 4.26
C THR A 22 -3.16 -6.15 4.51
N ASN A 23 -3.27 -5.06 5.27
CA ASN A 23 -2.10 -4.29 5.72
C ASN A 23 -1.10 -5.17 6.51
N ARG A 24 -1.61 -6.14 7.29
CA ARG A 24 -0.80 -7.14 8.00
C ARG A 24 -0.01 -8.02 7.04
N TRP A 25 -0.65 -8.46 5.95
CA TRP A 25 0.03 -9.26 4.94
C TRP A 25 1.16 -8.48 4.27
N LEU A 26 0.91 -7.22 3.91
CA LEU A 26 1.94 -6.37 3.34
C LEU A 26 3.09 -6.17 4.32
N ALA A 27 2.79 -5.86 5.59
CA ALA A 27 3.78 -5.68 6.66
C ALA A 27 4.68 -6.92 6.82
N GLY A 28 4.09 -8.12 6.83
CA GLY A 28 4.85 -9.38 6.86
C GLY A 28 5.69 -9.60 5.61
N SER A 29 5.14 -9.32 4.42
CA SER A 29 5.83 -9.52 3.14
C SER A 29 7.05 -8.61 2.97
N ILE A 30 6.99 -7.41 3.55
CA ILE A 30 8.08 -6.42 3.51
C ILE A 30 8.98 -6.43 4.75
N GLY A 31 8.67 -7.28 5.74
CA GLY A 31 9.38 -7.30 7.02
C GLY A 31 9.33 -5.96 7.77
N LYS A 32 8.24 -5.20 7.64
CA LYS A 32 8.04 -3.93 8.35
C LYS A 32 6.89 -4.05 9.33
N ASN A 33 6.83 -3.13 10.28
CA ASN A 33 5.75 -3.07 11.25
C ASN A 33 4.42 -2.63 10.59
N GLU A 34 3.30 -3.21 11.00
CA GLU A 34 1.95 -2.81 10.59
C GLU A 34 1.70 -1.31 10.80
N ALA A 35 2.27 -0.73 11.87
CA ALA A 35 2.16 0.71 12.15
C ALA A 35 2.84 1.59 11.08
N THR A 36 3.86 1.07 10.40
CA THR A 36 4.54 1.75 9.29
C THR A 36 3.68 1.69 8.03
N VAL A 37 3.12 0.51 7.72
CA VAL A 37 2.18 0.32 6.61
C VAL A 37 0.92 1.18 6.79
N SER A 38 0.40 1.27 8.00
CA SER A 38 -0.75 2.14 8.33
C SER A 38 -0.45 3.63 8.11
N ARG A 39 0.77 4.08 8.45
CA ARG A 39 1.25 5.43 8.15
C ARG A 39 1.37 5.67 6.64
N TRP A 40 1.83 4.68 5.88
CA TRP A 40 1.85 4.76 4.42
C TRP A 40 0.45 4.90 3.85
N CYS A 41 -0.48 4.06 4.28
CA CYS A 41 -1.90 4.09 3.92
C CYS A 41 -2.63 5.40 4.29
N SER A 42 -2.06 6.18 5.21
CA SER A 42 -2.59 7.47 5.66
C SER A 42 -1.90 8.67 5.02
N ASN A 43 -1.05 8.46 4.00
CA ASN A 43 -0.19 9.48 3.38
C ASN A 43 0.73 10.23 4.38
N LYS A 44 0.90 9.71 5.61
CA LYS A 44 1.75 10.32 6.65
C LYS A 44 3.22 9.98 6.50
N ALA A 45 3.52 8.92 5.77
CA ALA A 45 4.88 8.49 5.44
C ALA A 45 4.88 7.89 4.04
N GLN A 46 5.99 8.01 3.32
CA GLN A 46 6.15 7.34 2.03
C GLN A 46 7.04 6.10 2.19
N PRO A 47 6.76 5.01 1.46
CA PRO A 47 7.72 3.94 1.32
C PRO A 47 8.99 4.47 0.64
N LEU A 48 10.16 4.10 1.15
CA LEU A 48 11.45 4.44 0.56
C LEU A 48 11.55 3.91 -0.89
N TYR A 49 12.37 4.55 -1.72
CA TYR A 49 12.56 4.20 -3.14
C TYR A 49 12.81 2.69 -3.38
N GLU A 50 13.55 2.04 -2.48
CA GLU A 50 13.86 0.60 -2.59
C GLU A 50 12.62 -0.31 -2.52
N LEU A 51 11.55 0.12 -1.85
CA LEU A 51 10.29 -0.62 -1.88
C LEU A 51 9.66 -0.61 -3.28
N GLY A 52 9.99 0.35 -4.16
CA GLY A 52 9.46 0.48 -5.51
C GLY A 52 9.59 -0.79 -6.34
N GLY A 53 10.72 -1.49 -6.25
CA GLY A 53 10.93 -2.78 -6.91
C GLY A 53 10.05 -3.91 -6.35
N MET A 54 9.77 -3.86 -5.05
CA MET A 54 8.89 -4.81 -4.38
C MET A 54 7.42 -4.57 -4.71
N TRP A 55 7.00 -3.30 -4.82
CA TRP A 55 5.66 -2.94 -5.29
C TRP A 55 5.41 -3.47 -6.69
N LEU A 56 6.38 -3.31 -7.60
CA LEU A 56 6.28 -3.86 -8.95
C LEU A 56 6.12 -5.39 -8.91
N ARG A 57 6.86 -6.07 -8.04
CA ARG A 57 6.77 -7.53 -7.90
C ARG A 57 5.43 -7.99 -7.33
N LEU A 58 4.86 -7.24 -6.39
CA LEU A 58 3.51 -7.48 -5.87
C LEU A 58 2.47 -7.28 -6.97
N THR A 59 2.56 -6.24 -7.79
CA THR A 59 1.59 -5.98 -8.87
C THR A 59 1.79 -6.85 -10.12
N THR A 60 2.94 -7.51 -10.28
CA THR A 60 3.31 -8.26 -11.52
C THR A 60 3.21 -9.79 -11.34
N SER A 61 2.80 -10.29 -10.17
CA SER A 61 2.81 -11.74 -9.87
C SER A 61 1.70 -12.58 -10.53
N GLU A 62 0.94 -12.07 -11.51
CA GLU A 62 -0.06 -12.83 -12.30
C GLU A 62 -0.10 -12.37 -13.78
N ARG A 63 1.07 -12.28 -14.43
CA ARG A 63 1.15 -12.08 -15.91
C ARG A 63 2.04 -13.09 -16.63
N LEU A 64 2.22 -14.29 -16.06
CA LEU A 64 2.73 -15.45 -16.78
C LEU A 64 1.86 -16.65 -16.48
#